data_AF-A0A4W5M1K7-F1
#
_entry.id   AF-A0A4W5M1K7-F1
#
_cell.length_a   1.000
_cell.length_b   1.000
_cell.length_c   1.000
_cell.angle_alpha   90.00
_cell.angle_beta   90.00
_cell.angle_gamma   90.00
#
_symmetry.space_group_name_H-M   'P 1'
#
loop_
_entity.id
_entity.type
_entity.pdbx_description
1 polymer ?
#
loop_
_entity_poly.entity_id
_entity_poly.type
_entity_poly.pdbx_seq_one_letter_code
_entity_poly.pdbx_strand_id
1 'polypeptide(L)' 'MFKEQQLQIFNLMKFDSYTRFLKSLLYQECMLAEVEGKPLPDPYHIPSSPTSKHSTGSDRSTPKKVTHTHL' A
#
# COMPACT_ATOMS: atom_id res chain seq x y z
N MET A 1 -4.85 23.16 -23.38
CA MET A 1 -5.50 24.28 -22.65
C MET A 1 -5.36 24.22 -21.13
N PHE A 2 -4.67 23.27 -20.48
CA PHE A 2 -4.72 23.15 -19.01
C PHE A 2 -3.34 23.12 -18.32
N LYS A 3 -2.29 23.58 -19.00
CA LYS A 3 -0.91 23.43 -18.51
C LYS A 3 -0.68 24.20 -17.20
N GLU A 4 -1.26 25.38 -17.07
CA GLU A 4 -1.11 26.21 -15.87
C GLU A 4 -1.87 25.62 -14.68
N GLN A 5 -3.12 25.20 -14.87
CA GLN A 5 -3.93 24.58 -13.82
C GLN A 5 -3.35 23.24 -13.39
N GLN A 6 -2.84 22.43 -14.34
CA GLN A 6 -2.14 21.19 -14.03
C GLN A 6 -0.87 21.44 -13.19
N LEU A 7 -0.11 22.49 -13.52
CA LEU A 7 1.07 22.87 -12.74
C LEU A 7 0.70 23.31 -11.32
N GLN A 8 -0.41 24.02 -11.15
CA GLN A 8 -0.92 24.38 -9.82
C GLN A 8 -1.27 23.14 -8.99
N ILE A 9 -2.00 22.17 -9.55
CA ILE A 9 -2.31 20.90 -8.88
C ILE A 9 -1.03 20.12 -8.58
N PHE A 10 -0.10 20.04 -9.53
CA PHE A 10 1.17 19.35 -9.34
C PHE A 10 1.97 19.95 -8.18
N ASN A 11 2.14 21.27 -8.13
CA ASN A 11 2.87 21.94 -7.06
C ASN A 11 2.18 21.76 -5.71
N LEU A 12 0.84 21.89 -5.67
CA LEU A 12 0.06 21.62 -4.47
C LEU A 12 0.32 20.20 -3.96
N MET A 13 0.17 19.18 -4.80
CA MET A 13 0.41 17.79 -4.41
C MET A 13 1.86 17.55 -4.00
N LYS A 14 2.84 18.10 -4.75
CA LYS A 14 4.27 17.94 -4.48
C LYS A 14 4.64 18.40 -3.06
N PHE A 15 4.12 19.55 -2.63
CA PHE A 15 4.46 20.13 -1.33
C PHE A 15 3.55 19.66 -0.19
N ASP A 16 2.39 19.08 -0.50
CA ASP A 16 1.42 18.63 0.49
C ASP A 16 1.34 17.10 0.54
N SER A 17 0.49 16.50 -0.29
CA SER A 17 0.17 15.08 -0.25
C SER A 17 1.37 14.18 -0.54
N TYR A 18 2.26 14.56 -1.46
CA TYR A 18 3.48 13.82 -1.77
C TYR A 18 4.45 13.81 -0.59
N THR A 19 4.61 14.96 0.08
CA THR A 19 5.47 15.05 1.27
C THR A 19 4.93 14.20 2.42
N ARG A 20 3.60 14.13 2.61
CA ARG A 20 2.99 13.20 3.56
C ARG A 20 3.09 11.74 3.11
N PHE A 21 2.95 11.45 1.83
CA PHE A 21 3.05 10.10 1.28
C PHE A 21 4.41 9.47 1.58
N LEU A 22 5.52 10.20 1.39
CA LEU A 22 6.87 9.70 1.72
C LEU A 22 7.08 9.38 3.21
N LYS A 23 6.19 9.87 4.09
CA LYS A 23 6.19 9.58 5.54
C LYS A 23 5.09 8.61 5.95
N SER A 24 4.27 8.17 5.00
CA SER A 24 3.14 7.28 5.27
C SER A 24 3.63 5.85 5.54
N LEU A 25 2.82 5.09 6.28
CA LEU A 25 3.07 3.68 6.52
C LEU A 25 3.12 2.88 5.22
N LEU A 26 2.25 3.20 4.24
CA LEU A 26 2.26 2.57 2.93
C LEU A 26 3.63 2.69 2.24
N TYR A 27 4.24 3.87 2.25
CA TYR A 27 5.56 4.07 1.66
C TYR A 27 6.64 3.26 2.42
N GLN A 28 6.57 3.25 3.75
CA GLN A 28 7.49 2.47 4.58
C GLN A 28 7.37 0.96 4.32
N GLU A 29 6.16 0.42 4.20
CA GLU A 29 5.91 -0.98 3.88
C GLU A 29 6.44 -1.36 2.49
N CYS A 30 6.27 -0.49 1.49
CA CYS A 30 6.87 -0.68 0.17
C CYS A 30 8.40 -0.75 0.26
N MET A 31 9.04 0.15 1.01
CA MET A 31 10.50 0.13 1.19
C MET A 31 10.98 -1.15 1.89
N LEU A 32 10.25 -1.62 2.90
CA LEU A 32 10.57 -2.87 3.58
C LEU A 32 10.43 -4.07 2.64
N ALA A 33 9.35 -4.13 1.86
CA ALA A 33 9.13 -5.19 0.88
C ALA A 33 10.26 -5.25 -0.16
N GLU A 34 10.72 -4.08 -0.63
CA GLU A 34 11.85 -3.98 -1.56
C GLU A 34 13.14 -4.56 -0.96
N VAL A 35 13.48 -4.17 0.28
CA VAL A 35 14.69 -4.66 0.98
C VAL A 35 14.62 -6.15 1.28
N GLU A 36 13.44 -6.66 1.63
CA GLU A 36 13.23 -8.08 1.94
C GLU A 36 13.00 -8.96 0.70
N GLY A 37 12.90 -8.37 -0.50
CA GLY A 37 12.57 -9.09 -1.74
C GLY A 37 11.15 -9.69 -1.74
N LYS A 38 10.22 -9.09 -0.99
CA LYS A 38 8.80 -9.49 -0.93
C LYS A 38 7.97 -8.74 -1.97
N PRO A 39 6.78 -9.24 -2.33
CA PRO A 39 5.83 -8.49 -3.15
C PRO A 39 5.40 -7.19 -2.49
N LEU A 40 5.09 -6.16 -3.30
CA LEU A 40 4.55 -4.89 -2.81
C LEU A 40 3.17 -5.07 -2.13
N PRO A 41 2.85 -4.23 -1.14
CA PRO A 41 1.54 -4.24 -0.48
C PRO A 41 0.41 -3.83 -1.43
N ASP A 42 -0.82 -4.27 -1.14
CA ASP A 42 -2.02 -3.83 -1.87
C ASP A 42 -2.29 -2.35 -1.57
N PRO A 43 -2.30 -1.45 -2.59
CA PRO A 43 -2.51 -0.02 -2.39
C PRO A 43 -3.88 0.35 -1.79
N TYR A 44 -4.87 -0.54 -1.89
CA TYR A 44 -6.21 -0.33 -1.35
C TYR A 44 -6.39 -0.92 0.05
N HIS A 45 -5.41 -1.68 0.54
CA HIS A 45 -5.39 -2.12 1.92
C HIS A 45 -4.88 -0.98 2.77
N ILE A 46 -5.80 -0.24 3.39
CA ILE A 46 -5.46 0.84 4.32
C ILE A 46 -5.03 0.17 5.63
N PRO A 47 -3.73 0.22 6.02
CA PRO A 47 -3.36 -0.21 7.36
C PRO A 47 -4.07 0.73 8.34
N SER A 48 -4.87 0.14 9.23
CA SER A 48 -5.64 0.90 10.21
C SER A 48 -4.68 1.83 10.98
N SER A 49 -5.11 3.09 11.13
CA SER A 49 -4.33 4.10 11.85
C SER A 49 -3.88 3.56 13.22
N PRO A 50 -2.68 3.93 13.71
CA PRO A 50 -2.11 3.38 14.94
C PRO A 50 -2.94 3.67 16.21
N THR A 51 -4.04 4.44 16.11
CA THR A 51 -4.99 4.68 17.19
C THR A 51 -6.14 3.65 17.25
N SER A 52 -6.25 2.72 16.29
CA SER A 52 -7.28 1.67 16.32
C SER A 52 -6.74 0.38 16.95
N LYS A 53 -6.75 0.34 18.30
CA LYS A 53 -6.62 -0.90 19.08
C LYS A 53 -7.91 -1.74 19.00
N HIS A 54 -8.32 -2.18 17.82
CA HIS A 54 -9.34 -3.21 17.53
C HIS A 54 -9.44 -3.27 15.99
N SER A 55 -9.50 -4.39 15.26
CA SER A 55 -9.95 -5.74 15.58
C SER A 55 -9.28 -6.73 14.62
N THR A 56 -8.96 -7.91 15.16
CA THR A 56 -9.07 -9.25 14.55
C THR A 56 -8.42 -9.48 13.18
N GLY A 57 -7.43 -10.39 13.19
CA GLY A 57 -6.73 -10.87 12.02
C GLY A 57 -7.65 -11.36 10.90
N SER A 58 -7.30 -10.95 9.69
CA SER A 58 -7.77 -11.60 8.48
C SER A 58 -6.71 -12.64 8.10
N ASP A 59 -6.89 -13.87 8.60
CA ASP A 59 -6.25 -15.06 8.04
C ASP A 59 -6.74 -15.22 6.60
N ARG A 60 -6.03 -14.63 5.64
CA ARG A 60 -6.20 -14.97 4.22
C ARG A 60 -5.11 -15.94 3.83
N SER A 61 -5.30 -17.18 4.28
CA SER A 61 -4.63 -18.38 3.81
C SER A 61 -4.57 -18.41 2.28
N THR A 62 -3.38 -18.33 1.70
CA THR A 62 -3.15 -18.65 0.29
C THR A 62 -3.54 -20.11 0.03
N PRO A 63 -4.40 -20.44 -0.97
CA PRO A 63 -4.62 -21.83 -1.33
C PRO A 63 -3.38 -22.37 -2.04
N LYS A 64 -2.63 -23.27 -1.38
CA LYS A 64 -1.65 -24.11 -2.05
C LYS A 64 -2.41 -25.06 -2.98
N LYS A 65 -2.13 -24.99 -4.28
CA LYS A 65 -2.49 -26.04 -5.25
C LYS A 65 -1.89 -27.36 -4.76
N VAL A 66 -2.74 -28.35 -4.50
CA VAL A 66 -2.32 -29.76 -4.43
C VAL A 66 -3.35 -30.57 -5.20
N THR A 67 -2.94 -30.97 -6.40
CA THR A 67 -3.49 -32.06 -7.19
C THR A 67 -3.64 -33.32 -6.34
N HIS A 68 -4.81 -33.96 -6.37
CA HIS A 68 -4.90 -35.36 -5.98
C HIS A 68 -5.78 -36.14 -6.97
N THR A 69 -5.09 -36.91 -7.81
CA THR A 69 -5.52 -38.13 -8.48
C THR A 69 -5.71 -39.24 -7.46
N HIS A 70 -6.82 -39.99 -7.52
CA HIS A 70 -6.90 -41.47 -7.37
C HIS A 70 -8.38 -41.90 -7.40
N LEU A 71 -8.75 -42.69 -8.41
CA LEU A 71 -9.09 -44.13 -8.36
C LEU A 71 -10.49 -44.40 -7.79
#